data_AF-A0A350EWC3-F1
#
_entry.id   AF-A0A350EWC3-F1
#
_cell.length_a   1.000
_cell.length_b   1.000
_cell.length_c   1.000
_cell.angle_alpha   90.00
_cell.angle_beta   90.00
_cell.angle_gamma   90.00
#
_symmetry.space_group_name_H-M   'P 1'
#
loop_
_entity.id
_entity.type
_entity.pdbx_description
1 polymer ?
#
loop_
_entity_poly.entity_id
_entity_poly.type
_entity_poly.pdbx_seq_one_letter_code
_entity_poly.pdbx_strand_id
1 'polypeptide(L)' 'MSQLPGTRVYLVAAVAANGIIGAAGKLPWRLPEDLRHFKELTLGHPVIMGRKT' A
#
# COMPACT_ATOMS: atom_id res chain seq x y z
N MET A 1 18.58 17.55 22.19
CA MET A 1 17.36 16.84 21.75
C MET A 1 17.77 15.83 20.69
N SER A 2 18.20 14.64 21.09
CA SER A 2 18.63 13.60 20.16
C SER A 2 17.43 13.11 19.36
N GLN A 3 17.49 13.31 18.04
CA GLN A 3 16.56 12.72 17.09
C GLN A 3 16.70 11.19 17.23
N LEU A 4 15.67 10.50 17.71
CA LEU A 4 15.63 9.04 17.64
C LEU A 4 15.85 8.64 16.18
N PRO A 5 16.61 7.57 15.88
CA PRO A 5 16.75 7.09 14.50
C PRO A 5 15.35 6.76 14.00
N GLY A 6 14.82 7.60 13.11
CA GLY A 6 13.45 7.47 12.62
C GLY A 6 13.27 6.14 11.92
N THR A 7 12.19 5.42 12.25
CA THR A 7 11.82 4.20 11.53
C THR A 7 11.61 4.53 10.06
N ARG A 8 12.32 3.84 9.17
CA ARG A 8 12.14 3.98 7.73
C ARG A 8 10.82 3.33 7.32
N VAL A 9 9.98 4.08 6.62
CA VAL A 9 8.68 3.62 6.11
C VAL A 9 8.72 3.58 4.59
N TYR A 10 8.13 2.53 4.00
CA TYR A 10 7.95 2.39 2.56
C TYR A 10 6.46 2.47 2.24
N LEU A 11 6.13 3.16 1.14
CA LEU A 11 4.77 3.26 0.63
C LEU A 11 4.60 2.33 -0.57
N VAL A 12 3.54 1.53 -0.56
CA VAL A 12 3.17 0.63 -1.66
C VAL A 12 1.72 0.91 -2.01
N ALA A 13 1.46 1.33 -3.26
CA ALA A 13 0.13 1.62 -3.76
C ALA A 13 0.03 1.34 -5.26
N ALA A 14 -1.12 0.83 -5.70
CA ALA A 14 -1.48 0.80 -7.12
C ALA A 14 -2.26 2.09 -7.45
N VAL A 15 -1.83 2.80 -8.48
CA VAL A 15 -2.35 4.13 -8.84
C VAL A 15 -2.80 4.09 -10.30
N ALA A 16 -4.08 4.36 -10.55
CA ALA A 16 -4.60 4.49 -11.91
C ALA A 16 -4.02 5.74 -12.60
N ALA A 17 -4.11 5.81 -13.94
CA ALA A 17 -3.59 6.95 -14.71
C ALA A 17 -4.19 8.30 -14.31
N ASN A 18 -5.39 8.31 -13.72
CA ASN A 18 -6.06 9.50 -13.20
C ASN A 18 -5.80 9.76 -11.69
N GLY A 19 -4.86 9.03 -11.08
CA GLY A 19 -4.47 9.18 -9.68
C GLY A 19 -5.35 8.44 -8.66
N ILE A 20 -6.41 7.74 -9.09
CA ILE A 20 -7.30 7.01 -8.17
C ILE A 20 -6.62 5.74 -7.66
N ILE A 21 -6.72 5.51 -6.34
CA ILE A 21 -6.22 4.30 -5.66
C ILE A 21 -7.34 3.40 -5.10
N GLY A 22 -8.59 3.87 -5.15
CA GLY A 22 -9.77 3.20 -4.63
C GLY A 22 -11.02 4.02 -4.87
N ALA A 23 -12.17 3.37 -5.03
CA ALA A 23 -13.46 4.01 -5.23
C ALA A 23 -14.55 3.28 -4.45
N ALA A 24 -15.37 4.01 -3.69
CA ALA A 24 -16.45 3.44 -2.88
C ALA A 24 -16.03 2.27 -1.96
N GLY A 25 -14.84 2.35 -1.34
CA GLY A 25 -14.34 1.32 -0.42
C GLY A 25 -13.84 0.04 -1.07
N LYS A 26 -13.57 0.06 -2.39
CA LYS A 26 -13.04 -1.08 -3.14
C LYS A 26 -12.01 -0.62 -4.18
N LEU A 27 -11.24 -1.58 -4.69
CA LEU A 27 -10.46 -1.39 -5.90
C LEU A 27 -11.42 -1.33 -7.10
N PRO A 28 -11.35 -0.29 -7.96
CA PRO A 28 -12.20 -0.19 -9.12
C PRO A 28 -11.77 -1.13 -10.27
N TRP A 29 -10.62 -1.79 -10.15
CA TRP A 29 -10.11 -2.79 -11.08
C TRP A 29 -9.97 -4.17 -10.41
N ARG A 30 -9.83 -5.20 -11.24
CA ARG A 30 -9.52 -6.56 -10.81
C ARG A 30 -8.30 -7.08 -11.57
N LEU A 31 -7.13 -6.90 -10.96
CA LEU A 31 -5.84 -7.32 -11.48
C LEU A 31 -5.18 -8.27 -10.46
N PRO A 32 -5.31 -9.59 -10.62
CA PRO A 32 -4.71 -10.57 -9.71
C PRO A 32 -3.19 -10.41 -9.57
N GLU A 33 -2.53 -9.95 -10.63
CA GLU A 33 -1.10 -9.68 -10.69
C GLU A 33 -0.69 -8.57 -9.70
N ASP A 34 -1.49 -7.51 -9.55
CA ASP A 34 -1.23 -6.41 -8.61
C ASP A 34 -1.22 -6.93 -7.16
N LEU A 35 -2.20 -7.77 -6.81
CA LEU A 35 -2.28 -8.34 -5.45
C LEU A 35 -1.13 -9.31 -5.17
N ARG A 36 -0.72 -10.09 -6.18
CA ARG A 36 0.46 -10.97 -6.07
C ARG A 36 1.73 -10.14 -5.85
N HIS A 37 1.92 -9.09 -6.62
CA HIS A 37 3.08 -8.21 -6.49
C HIS A 37 3.09 -7.47 -5.13
N PHE A 38 1.93 -6.95 -4.69
CA PHE A 38 1.79 -6.35 -3.37
C PHE A 38 2.20 -7.33 -2.26
N LYS A 39 1.75 -8.58 -2.36
CA LYS A 39 2.14 -9.64 -1.42
C LYS A 39 3.64 -9.90 -1.46
N GLU A 40 4.24 -10.05 -2.64
CA GLU A 40 5.69 -10.26 -2.79
C GLU A 40 6.52 -9.13 -2.14
N LEU A 41 6.09 -7.87 -2.30
CA LEU A 41 6.78 -6.71 -1.72
C LEU A 41 6.63 -6.61 -0.19
N THR A 42 5.51 -7.07 0.36
CA THR A 42 5.15 -6.80 1.76
C THR A 42 5.31 -8.01 2.69
N LEU A 43 5.38 -9.22 2.15
CA LEU A 43 5.54 -10.43 2.95
C LEU A 43 6.80 -10.34 3.84
N GLY A 44 6.66 -10.73 5.11
CA GLY A 44 7.73 -10.64 6.10
C GLY A 44 7.88 -9.27 6.77
N HIS A 45 7.08 -8.26 6.38
CA HIS A 45 7.11 -6.91 6.97
C HIS A 45 5.77 -6.56 7.63
N PRO A 46 5.76 -5.73 8.69
CA PRO A 46 4.52 -5.15 9.20
C PRO A 46 3.85 -4.28 8.13
N VAL A 47 2.60 -4.57 7.81
CA VAL A 47 1.79 -3.75 6.90
C VAL A 47 0.85 -2.89 7.73
N ILE A 48 0.99 -1.57 7.58
CA ILE A 48 0.10 -0.60 8.21
C ILE A 48 -0.94 -0.18 7.18
N MET A 49 -2.21 -0.39 7.50
CA MET A 49 -3.34 -0.04 6.64
C MET A 49 -4.29 0.89 7.38
N GLY A 50 -4.98 1.76 6.64
CA GLY A 50 -6.05 2.57 7.19
C GLY A 50 -7.27 1.70 7.49
N ARG A 51 -8.12 2.12 8.44
CA ARG A 51 -9.34 1.41 8.83
C ARG A 51 -10.34 1.13 7.68
N LYS A 52 -10.27 1.89 6.59
CA LYS A 52 -11.17 1.78 5.42
C LYS A 52 -10.48 1.17 4.19
N THR A 53 -9.18 0.89 4.28
CA THR A 53 -8.42 0.26 3.20
C THR A 53 -8.81 -1.20 3.08
#